data_AF-A0A2M7NWT4-F1
#
_entry.id   AF-A0A2M7NWT4-F1
#
_cell.length_a   1.000
_cell.length_b   1.000
_cell.length_c   1.000
_cell.angle_alpha   90.00
_cell.angle_beta   90.00
_cell.angle_gamma   90.00
#
_symmetry.space_group_name_H-M   'P 1'
#
loop_
_entity.id
_entity.type
_entity.pdbx_description
1 polymer ?
#
loop_
_entity_poly.entity_id
_entity_poly.type
_entity_poly.pdbx_seq_one_letter_code
_entity_poly.pdbx_strand_id
1 'polypeptide(L)' 'MSQDQNSAPLHGVTLEIIVTKLNDHYGWDRLGQMINIRCFQSEPSVKSSLKF' A
#
# COMPACT_ATOMS: atom_id res chain seq x y z
N MET A 1 -29.93 3.03 -14.15
CA MET A 1 -29.43 2.23 -13.01
C MET A 1 -28.53 3.14 -12.20
N SER A 2 -29.01 3.55 -11.04
CA SER A 2 -28.32 4.48 -10.15
C SER A 2 -27.09 3.79 -9.58
N GLN A 3 -25.89 4.25 -9.94
CA GLN A 3 -24.67 3.77 -9.32
C GLN A 3 -24.67 4.28 -7.87
N ASP A 4 -24.83 3.35 -6.92
CA ASP A 4 -24.65 3.58 -5.49
C ASP A 4 -23.34 4.33 -5.25
N GLN A 5 -23.46 5.61 -4.86
CA GLN A 5 -22.34 6.47 -4.46
C GLN A 5 -21.86 6.18 -3.03
N ASN A 6 -22.25 5.04 -2.43
CA ASN A 6 -22.04 4.74 -1.01
C ASN A 6 -21.02 3.61 -0.73
N SER A 7 -20.50 2.94 -1.76
CA SER A 7 -19.49 1.90 -1.62
C SER A 7 -18.16 2.42 -2.15
N ALA A 8 -17.56 3.37 -1.42
CA ALA A 8 -16.18 3.74 -1.67
C ALA A 8 -15.35 2.43 -1.73
N PRO A 9 -14.68 2.11 -2.85
CA PRO A 9 -14.05 0.80 -3.06
C PRO A 9 -12.93 0.47 -2.07
N LEU A 10 -12.60 1.43 -1.21
CA LEU A 10 -11.58 1.36 -0.16
C LEU A 10 -12.17 1.39 1.25
N HIS A 11 -13.50 1.36 1.41
CA HIS A 11 -14.12 1.33 2.73
C HIS A 11 -13.71 0.04 3.47
N GLY A 12 -13.10 0.19 4.65
CA GLY A 12 -12.60 -0.93 5.46
C GLY A 12 -11.26 -1.52 5.00
N VAL A 13 -10.58 -0.92 4.02
CA VAL A 13 -9.24 -1.37 3.61
C VAL A 13 -8.20 -0.83 4.57
N THR A 14 -7.43 -1.74 5.18
CA THR A 14 -6.34 -1.38 6.09
C THR A 14 -5.09 -0.95 5.32
N LEU A 15 -4.21 -0.19 5.99
CA LEU A 15 -2.90 0.14 5.45
C LEU A 15 -2.10 -1.13 5.10
N GLU A 16 -2.28 -2.21 5.86
CA GLU A 16 -1.64 -3.51 5.60
C GLU A 16 -2.02 -4.06 4.22
N ILE A 17 -3.31 -4.02 3.90
CA ILE A 17 -3.82 -4.48 2.60
C ILE A 17 -3.28 -3.60 1.48
N ILE A 18 -3.21 -2.28 1.69
CA ILE A 18 -2.69 -1.35 0.68
C ILE A 18 -1.22 -1.63 0.40
N VAL A 19 -0.38 -1.71 1.44
CA VAL A 19 1.06 -1.95 1.30
C VAL A 19 1.33 -3.32 0.66
N THR A 20 0.58 -4.35 1.06
CA THR A 20 0.69 -5.69 0.45
C THR A 20 0.37 -5.64 -1.04
N LYS A 21 -0.76 -5.03 -1.43
CA LYS A 21 -1.15 -4.90 -2.84
C LYS A 21 -0.15 -4.07 -3.65
N LEU A 22 0.41 -3.02 -3.07
CA LEU A 22 1.42 -2.20 -3.72
C LEU A 22 2.70 -3.01 -3.95
N ASN A 23 3.16 -3.77 -2.96
CA ASN A 23 4.31 -4.66 -3.12
C ASN A 23 4.04 -5.75 -4.17
N ASP A 24 2.89 -6.39 -4.14
CA ASP A 24 2.56 -7.48 -5.08
C ASP A 24 2.52 -6.97 -6.53
N HIS A 25 2.11 -5.71 -6.75
CA HIS A 25 2.01 -5.13 -8.07
C HIS A 25 3.32 -4.50 -8.58
N TYR A 26 4.07 -3.82 -7.71
CA TYR A 26 5.25 -3.04 -8.10
C TYR A 26 6.58 -3.62 -7.64
N GLY A 27 6.59 -4.40 -6.56
CA GLY A 27 7.79 -4.82 -5.85
C GLY A 27 8.44 -3.70 -5.04
N TRP A 28 9.18 -4.07 -4.00
CA TRP A 28 9.86 -3.12 -3.12
C TRP A 28 10.87 -2.23 -3.82
N ASP A 29 11.66 -2.77 -4.74
CA ASP A 29 12.68 -1.99 -5.47
C ASP A 29 12.06 -0.81 -6.22
N ARG A 30 10.92 -1.06 -6.88
CA ARG A 30 10.22 -0.05 -7.65
C ARG A 30 9.52 0.96 -6.74
N LEU A 31 8.94 0.50 -5.64
CA LEU A 31 8.32 1.36 -4.64
C LEU A 31 9.34 2.27 -3.97
N GLY A 32 10.52 1.79 -3.62
CA GLY A 32 11.61 2.59 -3.04
C GLY A 32 12.19 3.63 -4.00
N GLN A 33 12.06 3.42 -5.31
CA GLN A 33 12.42 4.40 -6.34
C GLN A 33 11.32 5.44 -6.57
N MET A 34 10.05 5.02 -6.58
CA MET A 34 8.92 5.92 -6.80
C MET A 34 8.59 6.77 -5.57
N ILE A 35 8.74 6.19 -4.39
CA ILE A 35 8.33 6.76 -3.11
C ILE A 35 9.54 6.75 -2.20
N ASN A 36 10.06 7.95 -1.89
CA ASN A 36 11.23 8.12 -1.04
C ASN A 36 10.88 7.93 0.45
N ILE A 37 10.44 6.72 0.81
CA ILE A 37 10.18 6.30 2.18
C ILE A 37 11.27 5.29 2.58
N ARG A 38 11.92 5.55 3.71
CA ARG A 38 13.05 4.76 4.19
C ARG A 38 12.71 3.29 4.42
N CYS A 39 11.50 2.97 4.88
CA CYS A 39 11.11 1.57 5.11
C CYS A 39 11.01 0.76 3.80
N PHE A 40 10.74 1.39 2.66
CA PHE A 40 10.73 0.71 1.35
C PHE A 40 12.14 0.49 0.77
N GLN A 41 13.15 1.18 1.29
CA GLN A 41 14.53 1.12 0.79
C GLN A 41 15.48 0.31 1.69
N SER A 42 15.33 0.42 3.01
CA SER A 42 16.31 -0.12 3.97
C SER A 42 15.91 -1.44 4.60
N GLU A 43 14.61 -1.64 4.87
CA GLU A 43 14.06 -2.89 5.44
C GLU A 43 12.66 -3.12 4.88
N PRO A 44 12.55 -3.40 3.56
CA PRO A 44 11.26 -3.51 2.90
C PRO A 44 10.44 -4.67 3.46
N SER A 45 9.37 -4.33 4.19
CA SER A 45 8.39 -5.29 4.67
C SER A 45 7.08 -4.60 5.00
N VAL A 46 5.98 -5.35 4.97
CA VAL A 46 4.68 -4.85 5.41
C VAL A 46 4.74 -4.43 6.88
N LYS A 47 5.40 -5.22 7.75
CA LYS A 47 5.52 -4.93 9.19
C LYS A 47 6.30 -3.65 9.49
N SER A 48 7.43 -3.41 8.81
CA SER A 48 8.22 -2.17 8.97
C SER A 48 7.45 -0.96 8.46
N SER A 49 6.64 -1.13 7.41
CA SER A 49 5.77 -0.09 6.86
C SER A 49 4.60 0.29 7.78
N LEU A 50 4.09 -0.65 8.58
CA LEU A 50 2.99 -0.42 9.52
C LEU A 50 3.44 0.13 10.88
N LYS A 51 4.71 -0.08 11.26
CA LYS A 51 5.29 0.44 12.51
C LYS A 51 5.79 1.87 12.42
N PHE A 52 6.10 2.31 11.20
CA PHE A 52 6.46 3.69 10.90
C PHE A 52 5.22 4.58 11.04
#